data_AF-A0A7C0Y2Z4-F1
#
_entry.id   AF-A0A7C0Y2Z4-F1
#
_cell.length_a   1.000
_cell.length_b   1.000
_cell.length_c   1.000
_cell.angle_alpha   90.00
_cell.angle_beta   90.00
_cell.angle_gamma   90.00
#
_symmetry.space_group_name_H-M   'P 1'
#
loop_
_entity.id
_entity.type
_entity.pdbx_description
1 polymer ?
#
loop_
_entity_poly.entity_id
_entity_poly.type
_entity_poly.pdbx_seq_one_letter_code
_entity_poly.pdbx_strand_id
1 'polypeptide(L)'
;MEIDGVMVDVRIARLARLITEYSVSVREGDEVIIRAGIEAFPLVRELVKEIVGKGAYPHILVRDSATEEIFYRYAKERVLKHLSPLEKFIMEKMDVMISIISDSHVKPLISIDPEKLKTRSAARAELNEIFMRRQASGELRWNVT
;
A
#
# COMPACT_ATOMS: atom_id res chain seq x y z
N MET A 1 18.10 -6.70 20.31
CA MET A 1 18.50 -5.29 20.20
C MET A 1 17.24 -4.48 19.98
N GLU A 2 16.80 -3.74 20.98
CA GLU A 2 15.77 -2.72 20.82
C GLU A 2 16.35 -1.62 19.94
N ILE A 3 15.73 -1.37 18.78
CA ILE A 3 16.02 -0.17 18.02
C ILE A 3 15.29 0.95 18.75
N ASP A 4 16.06 1.74 19.50
CA ASP A 4 15.72 3.01 20.13
C ASP A 4 14.42 3.06 20.94
N GLY A 5 14.51 2.77 22.26
CA GLY A 5 13.82 3.49 23.35
C GLY A 5 12.29 3.69 23.32
N VAL A 6 11.57 3.18 22.33
CA VAL A 6 10.13 3.30 22.19
C VAL A 6 9.52 2.00 22.68
N MET A 7 8.90 2.07 23.86
CA MET A 7 8.05 0.99 24.36
C MET A 7 7.00 0.69 23.30
N VAL A 8 7.11 -0.48 22.65
CA VAL A 8 6.16 -0.92 21.62
C VAL A 8 4.79 -1.03 22.27
N ASP A 9 3.81 -0.29 21.74
CA ASP A 9 2.43 -0.43 22.16
C ASP A 9 1.96 -1.85 21.83
N VAL A 10 1.67 -2.64 22.86
CA VAL A 10 1.22 -4.04 22.75
C VAL A 10 0.02 -4.18 21.82
N ARG A 11 -0.83 -3.16 21.71
CA ARG A 11 -1.99 -3.16 20.80
C ARG A 11 -1.57 -3.13 19.34
N ILE A 12 -0.52 -2.36 19.01
CA ILE A 12 0.03 -2.26 17.65
C ILE A 12 0.68 -3.58 17.26
N ALA A 13 1.49 -4.17 18.14
CA ALA A 13 2.09 -5.48 17.89
C ALA A 13 1.04 -6.58 17.70
N ARG A 14 -0.02 -6.59 18.54
CA ARG A 14 -1.14 -7.53 18.39
C ARG A 14 -1.90 -7.34 17.08
N LEU A 15 -2.09 -6.09 16.64
CA LEU A 15 -2.74 -5.80 15.36
C LEU A 15 -1.89 -6.28 14.18
N ALA A 16 -0.57 -6.02 14.19
CA ALA A 16 0.33 -6.52 13.16
C ALA A 16 0.29 -8.05 13.05
N ARG A 17 0.29 -8.75 14.20
CA ARG A 17 0.14 -10.20 14.25
C ARG A 17 -1.21 -10.67 13.73
N LEU A 18 -2.31 -10.03 14.13
CA LEU A 18 -3.65 -10.35 13.64
C LEU A 18 -3.73 -10.23 12.11
N ILE A 19 -3.21 -9.13 11.55
CA ILE A 19 -3.23 -8.89 10.10
C ILE A 19 -2.43 -9.98 9.40
N THR A 20 -1.19 -10.22 9.82
CA THR A 20 -0.27 -11.15 9.15
C THR A 20 -0.65 -12.62 9.32
N GLU A 21 -1.20 -13.04 10.46
CA GLU A 21 -1.58 -14.43 10.70
C GLU A 21 -2.99 -14.76 10.22
N TYR A 22 -3.95 -13.89 10.52
CA TYR A 22 -5.36 -14.16 10.30
C TYR A 22 -5.89 -13.49 9.04
N SER A 23 -5.71 -12.17 8.88
CA SER A 23 -6.37 -11.44 7.79
C SER A 23 -5.81 -11.79 6.40
N VAL A 24 -4.49 -11.85 6.27
CA VAL A 24 -3.82 -12.15 4.99
C VAL A 24 -2.97 -13.41 5.03
N SER A 25 -2.84 -14.06 6.19
CA SER A 25 -2.15 -15.33 6.39
C SER A 25 -0.83 -15.43 5.62
N VAL A 26 0.11 -14.52 5.90
CA VAL A 26 1.44 -14.43 5.26
C VAL A 26 2.19 -15.76 5.38
N ARG A 27 2.84 -16.15 4.28
CA ARG A 27 3.58 -17.40 4.10
C ARG A 27 5.04 -17.09 3.77
N GLU A 28 5.91 -18.05 4.03
CA GLU A 28 7.31 -17.99 3.62
C GLU A 28 7.43 -17.75 2.10
N GLY A 29 8.30 -16.82 1.70
CA GLY A 29 8.51 -16.44 0.31
C GLY A 29 7.51 -15.46 -0.28
N ASP A 30 6.45 -15.07 0.44
CA ASP A 30 5.48 -14.07 -0.03
C ASP A 30 6.17 -12.70 -0.29
N GLU A 31 5.85 -12.07 -1.42
CA GLU A 31 6.12 -10.66 -1.70
C GLU A 31 4.98 -9.80 -1.12
N VAL A 32 5.24 -9.10 -0.02
CA VAL A 32 4.23 -8.36 0.76
C VAL A 32 4.35 -6.86 0.55
N ILE A 33 3.35 -6.26 -0.11
CA ILE A 33 3.25 -4.81 -0.27
C ILE A 33 2.54 -4.18 0.93
N ILE A 34 3.20 -3.23 1.58
CA ILE A 34 2.63 -2.41 2.66
C ILE A 34 2.44 -0.99 2.13
N ARG A 35 1.20 -0.55 1.96
CA ARG A 35 0.88 0.85 1.62
C ARG A 35 0.50 1.59 2.88
N ALA A 36 1.17 2.69 3.17
CA ALA A 36 0.94 3.43 4.41
C ALA A 36 1.29 4.91 4.28
N GLY A 37 0.61 5.76 5.05
CA GLY A 37 1.05 7.11 5.35
C GLY A 37 2.13 7.13 6.42
N ILE A 38 2.78 8.29 6.57
CA ILE A 38 3.88 8.48 7.53
C ILE A 38 3.43 8.21 8.98
N GLU A 39 2.21 8.62 9.33
CA GLU A 39 1.65 8.43 10.67
C GLU A 39 1.44 6.96 11.06
N ALA A 40 1.34 6.06 10.07
CA ALA A 40 1.15 4.62 10.30
C ALA A 40 2.46 3.87 10.58
N PHE A 41 3.61 4.53 10.57
CA PHE A 41 4.91 3.86 10.74
C PHE A 41 5.07 3.02 12.02
N PRO A 42 4.46 3.37 13.17
CA PRO A 42 4.44 2.47 14.31
C PRO A 42 3.89 1.07 13.97
N LEU A 43 2.79 0.98 13.20
CA LEU A 43 2.24 -0.30 12.74
C LEU A 43 3.07 -0.92 11.62
N VAL A 44 3.59 -0.13 10.68
CA VAL A 44 4.46 -0.63 9.60
C VAL A 44 5.68 -1.35 10.17
N ARG A 45 6.31 -0.82 11.23
CA ARG A 45 7.48 -1.44 11.87
C ARG A 45 7.14 -2.82 12.46
N GLU A 46 6.00 -2.94 13.14
CA GLU A 46 5.56 -4.23 13.68
C GLU A 46 5.14 -5.21 12.56
N LEU A 47 4.52 -4.74 11.48
CA LEU A 47 4.23 -5.57 10.31
C LEU A 47 5.52 -6.09 9.67
N VAL A 48 6.53 -5.24 9.47
CA VAL A 48 7.84 -5.64 8.93
C VAL A 48 8.46 -6.73 9.79
N LYS A 49 8.43 -6.58 11.11
CA LYS A 49 8.94 -7.58 12.06
C LYS A 49 8.23 -8.93 11.91
N GLU A 50 6.91 -8.94 11.84
CA GLU A 50 6.12 -10.17 11.64
C GLU A 50 6.37 -10.81 10.27
N ILE A 51 6.40 -10.01 9.20
CA ILE A 51 6.59 -10.48 7.82
C ILE A 51 7.98 -11.11 7.65
N VAL A 52 9.04 -10.40 8.06
CA VAL A 52 10.41 -10.91 7.98
C VAL A 52 10.58 -12.14 8.89
N GLY A 53 9.99 -12.13 10.08
CA GLY A 53 10.01 -13.26 11.00
C GLY A 53 9.37 -14.54 10.45
N LYS A 54 8.45 -14.40 9.47
CA LYS A 54 7.82 -15.52 8.74
C LYS A 54 8.56 -15.93 7.47
N GLY A 55 9.70 -15.32 7.15
CA GLY A 55 10.47 -15.59 5.94
C GLY A 55 9.86 -14.99 4.66
N ALA A 56 9.00 -13.98 4.80
CA ALA A 56 8.42 -13.23 3.68
C ALA A 56 9.16 -11.90 3.46
N TYR A 57 8.98 -11.27 2.29
CA TYR A 57 9.66 -10.03 1.93
C TYR A 57 8.72 -8.82 1.99
N PRO A 58 8.95 -7.84 2.88
CA PRO A 58 8.16 -6.62 2.93
C PRO A 58 8.68 -5.57 1.94
N HIS A 59 7.78 -4.99 1.16
CA HIS A 59 8.04 -3.82 0.32
C HIS A 59 7.08 -2.68 0.68
N ILE A 60 7.65 -1.56 1.16
CA ILE A 60 6.89 -0.46 1.74
C ILE A 60 6.68 0.64 0.69
N LEU A 61 5.43 0.98 0.42
CA LEU A 61 5.02 2.09 -0.43
C LEU A 61 4.42 3.19 0.43
N VAL A 62 5.21 4.23 0.70
CA VAL A 62 4.75 5.40 1.44
C VAL A 62 3.87 6.26 0.54
N ARG A 63 2.70 6.65 1.07
CA ARG A 63 1.81 7.61 0.44
C ARG A 63 1.69 8.86 1.28
N ASP A 64 1.64 10.00 0.62
CA ASP A 64 1.43 11.28 1.24
C ASP A 64 0.49 12.10 0.35
N SER A 65 -0.54 12.65 0.98
CA SER A 65 -1.56 13.47 0.35
C SER A 65 -0.98 14.69 -0.36
N ALA A 66 0.03 15.34 0.21
CA ALA A 66 0.65 16.52 -0.41
C ALA A 66 1.42 16.14 -1.68
N THR A 67 2.15 15.03 -1.65
CA THR A 67 2.85 14.48 -2.82
C THR A 67 1.87 14.10 -3.94
N GLU A 68 0.73 13.50 -3.59
CA GLU A 68 -0.32 13.18 -4.57
C GLU A 68 -0.93 14.46 -5.17
N GLU A 69 -1.22 15.48 -4.36
CA GLU A 69 -1.71 16.76 -4.83
C GLU A 69 -0.71 17.45 -5.77
N ILE A 70 0.57 17.50 -5.39
CA ILE A 70 1.67 18.04 -6.21
C ILE A 70 1.74 17.31 -7.55
N PHE A 71 1.68 15.98 -7.54
CA PHE A 71 1.66 15.18 -8.77
C PHE A 71 0.55 15.65 -9.71
N TYR A 72 -0.71 15.71 -9.25
CA TYR A 72 -1.82 16.12 -10.10
C TYR A 72 -1.76 17.59 -10.53
N ARG A 73 -1.29 18.48 -9.64
CA ARG A 73 -1.14 19.91 -9.91
C ARG A 73 -0.19 20.15 -11.09
N TYR A 74 0.97 19.48 -11.11
CA TYR A 74 2.02 19.70 -12.12
C TYR A 74 2.04 18.70 -13.27
N ALA A 75 1.37 17.54 -13.16
CA ALA A 75 1.34 16.55 -14.22
C ALA A 75 0.66 17.11 -15.48
N LYS A 76 1.38 16.97 -16.60
CA LYS A 76 0.85 17.18 -17.95
C LYS A 76 0.13 15.90 -18.40
N GLU A 77 -0.72 16.04 -19.41
CA GLU A 77 -1.53 14.96 -19.98
C GLU A 77 -0.75 13.66 -20.25
N ARG A 78 0.47 13.76 -20.83
CA ARG A 78 1.33 12.59 -21.08
C ARG A 78 1.69 11.79 -19.82
N VAL A 79 1.86 12.47 -18.68
CA VAL A 79 2.21 11.87 -17.39
C VAL A 79 0.96 11.26 -16.76
N LEU A 80 -0.20 11.91 -16.90
CA LEU A 80 -1.48 11.40 -16.43
C LEU A 80 -1.89 10.12 -17.16
N LYS A 81 -1.64 10.05 -18.48
CA LYS A 81 -1.90 8.90 -19.34
C LYS A 81 -0.88 7.76 -19.22
N HIS A 82 0.22 7.98 -18.50
CA HIS A 82 1.27 6.97 -18.40
C HIS A 82 0.96 5.95 -17.30
N LEU A 83 0.81 4.69 -17.70
CA LEU A 83 0.86 3.54 -16.79
C LEU A 83 2.31 3.12 -16.58
N SER A 84 2.79 3.22 -15.35
CA SER A 84 4.16 2.82 -15.02
C SER A 84 4.33 1.29 -15.13
N PRO A 85 5.33 0.79 -15.87
CA PRO A 85 5.65 -0.64 -15.90
C PRO A 85 5.99 -1.21 -14.51
N LEU A 86 6.54 -0.38 -13.61
CA LEU A 86 6.86 -0.78 -12.25
C LEU A 86 5.60 -0.99 -11.41
N GLU A 87 4.61 -0.09 -11.53
CA GLU A 87 3.31 -0.26 -10.86
C GLU A 87 2.61 -1.53 -11.32
N LYS A 88 2.66 -1.81 -12.63
CA LYS A 88 2.11 -3.04 -13.22
C LYS A 88 2.83 -4.28 -12.70
N PHE A 89 4.16 -4.28 -12.72
CA PHE A 89 4.96 -5.40 -12.20
C PHE A 89 4.64 -5.71 -10.74
N ILE A 90 4.58 -4.70 -9.88
CA ILE A 90 4.21 -4.88 -8.46
C ILE A 90 2.82 -5.55 -8.34
N MET A 91 1.82 -5.04 -9.07
CA MET A 91 0.46 -5.58 -9.03
C MET A 91 0.38 -7.02 -9.56
N GLU A 92 1.19 -7.36 -10.55
CA GLU A 92 1.26 -8.71 -11.12
C GLU A 92 2.00 -9.72 -10.24
N LYS A 93 2.95 -9.26 -9.42
CA LYS A 93 3.88 -10.13 -8.70
C LYS A 93 3.67 -10.22 -7.20
N MET A 94 3.07 -9.21 -6.55
CA MET A 94 2.84 -9.25 -5.10
C MET A 94 1.91 -10.39 -4.71
N ASP A 95 2.17 -11.09 -3.61
CA ASP A 95 1.31 -12.16 -3.09
C ASP A 95 0.32 -11.63 -2.04
N VAL A 96 0.73 -10.58 -1.34
CA VAL A 96 -0.03 -9.96 -0.25
C VAL A 96 -0.02 -8.45 -0.37
N MET A 97 -1.17 -7.82 -0.13
CA MET A 97 -1.29 -6.37 -0.04
C MET A 97 -1.93 -5.96 1.29
N ILE A 98 -1.23 -5.16 2.08
CA ILE A 98 -1.73 -4.53 3.31
C ILE A 98 -1.78 -3.03 3.07
N SER A 99 -2.95 -2.42 3.17
CA SER A 99 -3.14 -0.98 3.02
C SER A 99 -3.61 -0.37 4.33
N ILE A 100 -2.83 0.57 4.88
CA ILE A 100 -3.16 1.28 6.11
C ILE A 100 -3.65 2.68 5.76
N ILE A 101 -4.94 2.93 5.99
CA ILE A 101 -5.56 4.24 5.82
C ILE A 101 -5.08 5.13 6.96
N SER A 102 -4.25 6.11 6.62
CA SER A 102 -3.58 6.99 7.60
C SER A 102 -3.45 8.41 7.07
N ASP A 103 -4.25 8.76 6.07
CA ASP A 103 -4.22 10.08 5.46
C ASP A 103 -4.61 11.14 6.49
N SER A 104 -3.72 12.11 6.71
CA SER A 104 -3.94 13.23 7.62
C SER A 104 -4.94 14.27 7.08
N HIS A 105 -5.20 14.23 5.77
CA HIS A 105 -6.10 15.14 5.07
C HIS A 105 -7.28 14.37 4.47
N VAL A 106 -8.50 14.79 4.81
CA VAL A 106 -9.73 14.09 4.42
C VAL A 106 -10.08 14.29 2.93
N LYS A 107 -9.61 15.39 2.30
CA LYS A 107 -9.91 15.73 0.89
C LYS A 107 -8.73 16.44 0.19
N PRO A 108 -7.56 15.81 0.05
CA PRO A 108 -6.36 16.48 -0.44
C PRO A 108 -6.45 16.89 -1.91
N LEU A 109 -7.35 16.29 -2.68
CA LEU A 109 -7.51 16.55 -4.11
C LEU A 109 -8.72 17.44 -4.43
N ILE A 110 -9.34 18.08 -3.45
CA ILE A 110 -10.56 18.89 -3.67
C ILE A 110 -10.36 20.04 -4.66
N SER A 111 -9.14 20.59 -4.72
CA SER A 111 -8.78 21.68 -5.64
C SER A 111 -8.23 21.20 -6.99
N ILE A 112 -8.16 19.89 -7.23
CA ILE A 112 -7.64 19.31 -8.48
C ILE A 112 -8.76 19.19 -9.50
N ASP A 113 -8.44 19.50 -10.76
CA ASP A 113 -9.34 19.34 -11.90
C ASP A 113 -9.83 17.87 -12.01
N PRO A 114 -11.16 17.62 -11.94
CA PRO A 114 -11.73 16.28 -12.07
C PRO A 114 -11.34 15.55 -13.36
N GLU A 115 -11.12 16.24 -14.48
CA GLU A 115 -10.72 15.58 -15.72
C GLU A 115 -9.30 15.00 -15.61
N LYS A 116 -8.39 15.63 -14.84
CA LYS A 116 -7.06 15.04 -14.56
C LYS A 116 -7.18 13.75 -13.76
N LEU A 117 -8.07 13.72 -12.77
CA LEU A 117 -8.33 12.53 -11.95
C LEU A 117 -8.89 11.40 -12.83
N LYS A 118 -9.85 11.72 -13.70
CA LYS A 118 -10.46 10.78 -14.64
C LYS A 118 -9.44 10.23 -15.64
N THR A 119 -8.60 11.07 -16.25
CA THR A 119 -7.54 10.63 -17.17
C THR A 119 -6.58 9.66 -16.49
N ARG A 120 -6.14 9.97 -15.26
CA ARG A 120 -5.23 9.10 -14.49
C ARG A 120 -5.91 7.79 -14.07
N SER A 121 -7.18 7.85 -13.69
CA SER A 121 -7.99 6.66 -13.37
C SER A 121 -8.10 5.72 -14.57
N ALA A 122 -8.43 6.25 -15.74
CA ALA A 122 -8.51 5.48 -16.99
C ALA A 122 -7.17 4.85 -17.35
N ALA A 123 -6.05 5.58 -17.21
CA ALA A 123 -4.71 5.04 -17.48
C ALA A 123 -4.32 3.88 -16.53
N ARG A 124 -4.93 3.78 -15.36
CA ARG A 124 -4.68 2.73 -14.36
C ARG A 124 -5.75 1.64 -14.32
N ALA A 125 -6.71 1.65 -15.25
CA ALA A 125 -7.79 0.67 -15.31
C ALA A 125 -7.26 -0.78 -15.33
N GLU A 126 -6.19 -1.03 -16.09
CA GLU A 126 -5.54 -2.35 -16.16
C GLU A 126 -5.04 -2.84 -14.79
N LEU A 127 -4.53 -1.96 -13.92
CA LEU A 127 -4.10 -2.36 -12.57
C LEU A 127 -5.28 -2.85 -11.73
N ASN A 128 -6.44 -2.20 -11.88
CA ASN A 128 -7.67 -2.62 -11.20
C ASN A 128 -8.15 -3.96 -11.75
N GLU A 129 -8.08 -4.19 -13.05
CA GLU A 129 -8.43 -5.48 -13.66
C GLU A 129 -7.54 -6.62 -13.14
N ILE A 130 -6.22 -6.40 -13.07
CA ILE A 130 -5.26 -7.36 -12.50
C ILE A 130 -5.61 -7.64 -11.03
N PHE A 131 -5.83 -6.57 -10.24
CA PHE A 131 -6.20 -6.69 -8.84
C PHE A 131 -7.47 -7.52 -8.65
N MET A 132 -8.57 -7.15 -9.34
CA MET A 132 -9.87 -7.82 -9.26
C MET A 132 -9.77 -9.29 -9.63
N ARG A 133 -9.07 -9.61 -10.72
CA ARG A 133 -8.86 -10.99 -11.15
C ARG A 133 -8.10 -11.81 -10.10
N ARG A 134 -6.96 -11.30 -9.61
CA ARG A 134 -6.09 -12.03 -8.68
C ARG A 134 -6.68 -12.21 -7.30
N GLN A 135 -7.43 -11.21 -6.80
CA GLN A 135 -8.14 -11.39 -5.53
C GLN A 135 -9.27 -12.43 -5.65
N ALA A 136 -9.96 -12.48 -6.80
CA ALA A 136 -11.05 -13.42 -7.02
C ALA A 136 -10.55 -14.86 -7.18
N SER A 137 -9.36 -15.07 -7.77
CA SER A 137 -8.73 -16.38 -7.87
C SER A 137 -8.00 -16.82 -6.60
N GLY A 138 -7.81 -15.92 -5.62
CA GLY A 138 -7.03 -16.17 -4.40
C GLY A 138 -5.52 -16.08 -4.59
N GLU A 139 -5.03 -15.72 -5.78
CA GLU A 139 -3.62 -15.42 -6.06
C GLU A 139 -3.11 -14.20 -5.30
N LEU A 140 -4.00 -13.30 -4.89
CA LEU A 140 -3.68 -12.12 -4.10
C LEU A 140 -4.53 -12.09 -2.83
N ARG A 141 -3.86 -12.09 -1.66
CA ARG A 141 -4.51 -11.86 -0.36
C ARG A 141 -4.37 -10.39 0.00
N TRP A 142 -5.41 -9.77 0.53
CA TRP A 142 -5.36 -8.35 0.85
C TRP A 142 -6.14 -7.96 2.09
N ASN A 143 -5.68 -6.89 2.75
CA ASN A 143 -6.35 -6.27 3.87
C ASN A 143 -6.25 -4.74 3.76
N VAL A 144 -7.31 -4.07 4.22
CA VAL A 144 -7.33 -2.63 4.45
C VAL A 144 -7.64 -2.43 5.93
N THR A 145 -6.88 -1.56 6.59
CA THR A 145 -7.04 -1.22 8.00
C THR A 145 -6.86 0.26 8.25
#